data_AF-A0A961JSS7-F1
#
_entry.id   AF-A0A961JSS7-F1
#
_cell.length_a   1.000
_cell.length_b   1.000
_cell.length_c   1.000
_cell.angle_alpha   90.00
_cell.angle_beta   90.00
_cell.angle_gamma   90.00
#
_symmetry.space_group_name_H-M   'P 1'
#
loop_
_entity.id
_entity.type
_entity.pdbx_description
1 polymer ?
#
loop_
_entity_poly.entity_id
_entity_poly.type
_entity_poly.pdbx_seq_one_letter_code
_entity_poly.pdbx_strand_id
1 'polypeptide(L)' 'MTQRQKGVKLTRERAAHIKFLLEKTNLNHAQISAQVDCINQGRVSEVAQGKRFPDVSASEYKEDVDGDQPSLW' A
#
# COMPACT_ATOMS: atom_id res chain seq x y z
N MET A 1 24.52 11.51 -11.77
CA MET A 1 24.04 10.20 -12.26
C MET A 1 22.77 9.87 -11.50
N THR A 2 21.60 9.98 -12.12
CA THR A 2 20.32 9.76 -11.43
C THR A 2 20.17 8.27 -11.15
N GLN A 3 20.45 7.87 -9.92
CA GLN A 3 20.24 6.52 -9.43
C GLN A 3 18.75 6.20 -9.67
N ARG A 4 18.45 5.34 -10.65
CA ARG A 4 17.11 4.76 -10.81
C ARG A 4 16.85 3.98 -9.52
N GLN A 5 16.25 4.63 -8.53
CA GLN A 5 15.79 3.97 -7.33
C GLN A 5 14.95 2.79 -7.80
N LYS A 6 15.40 1.60 -7.44
CA LYS A 6 14.82 0.32 -7.82
C LYS A 6 13.44 0.30 -7.19
N GLY A 7 12.46 0.86 -7.91
CA GLY A 7 11.18 1.23 -7.35
C GLY A 7 10.55 0.04 -6.69
N VAL A 8 10.06 0.25 -5.47
CA VAL A 8 9.34 -0.76 -4.71
C VAL A 8 8.29 -1.40 -5.62
N LYS A 9 8.34 -2.73 -5.72
CA LYS A 9 7.41 -3.48 -6.57
C LYS A 9 6.01 -3.34 -6.00
N LEU A 10 5.09 -2.86 -6.83
CA LEU A 10 3.67 -2.85 -6.49
C LEU A 10 3.17 -4.30 -6.56
N THR A 11 2.88 -4.90 -5.41
CA THR A 11 2.35 -6.26 -5.25
C THR A 11 0.83 -6.24 -5.09
N ARG A 12 0.18 -7.41 -5.20
CA ARG A 12 -1.27 -7.55 -4.98
C ARG A 12 -1.68 -7.11 -3.58
N GLU A 13 -0.92 -7.49 -2.56
CA GLU A 13 -1.19 -7.12 -1.16
C GLU A 13 -1.13 -5.60 -0.95
N ARG A 14 -0.10 -4.94 -1.51
CA ARG A 14 -0.02 -3.46 -1.48
C ARG A 14 -1.17 -2.80 -2.22
N ALA A 15 -1.59 -3.36 -3.36
CA ALA A 15 -2.75 -2.85 -4.09
C ALA A 15 -4.06 -3.01 -3.29
N ALA A 16 -4.23 -4.14 -2.59
CA ALA A 16 -5.35 -4.36 -1.67
C ALA A 16 -5.36 -3.32 -0.55
N HIS A 17 -4.18 -3.04 0.02
CA HIS A 17 -4.04 -2.05 1.09
C HIS A 17 -4.30 -0.63 0.61
N ILE A 18 -3.82 -0.26 -0.59
CA ILE A 18 -4.14 1.03 -1.21
C ILE A 18 -5.65 1.20 -1.35
N LYS A 19 -6.36 0.19 -1.87
CA LYS A 19 -7.82 0.24 -2.00
C LYS A 19 -8.50 0.36 -0.63
N PHE A 20 -8.03 -0.38 0.36
CA PHE A 20 -8.53 -0.27 1.74
C PHE A 20 -8.35 1.14 2.30
N LEU A 21 -7.18 1.76 2.13
CA LEU A 21 -6.94 3.13 2.57
C LEU A 21 -7.83 4.14 1.82
N LEU A 22 -8.03 3.96 0.51
CA LEU A 22 -8.94 4.80 -0.28
C LEU A 22 -10.39 4.71 0.19
N GLU A 23 -10.84 3.54 0.66
CA GLU A 23 -12.22 3.34 1.13
C GLU A 23 -12.43 3.74 2.60
N LYS A 24 -11.43 3.50 3.46
CA LYS A 24 -11.54 3.72 4.91
C LYS A 24 -11.08 5.11 5.35
N THR A 25 -10.27 5.79 4.55
CA THR A 25 -9.67 7.08 4.90
C THR A 25 -9.94 8.12 3.81
N ASN A 26 -9.89 9.39 4.17
CA ASN A 26 -9.91 10.51 3.20
C ASN A 26 -8.49 10.93 2.77
N LEU A 27 -7.52 10.00 2.81
CA LEU A 27 -6.15 10.29 2.44
C LEU A 27 -6.02 10.49 0.92
N ASN A 28 -5.24 11.50 0.54
CA ASN A 28 -4.92 11.73 -0.86
C ASN A 28 -3.87 10.74 -1.36
N HIS A 29 -3.78 10.57 -2.69
CA HIS A 29 -2.84 9.63 -3.30
C HIS A 29 -1.39 9.82 -2.84
N ALA A 30 -0.94 11.05 -2.58
CA ALA A 30 0.40 11.33 -2.07
C ALA A 30 0.62 10.77 -0.65
N GLN A 31 -0.37 10.92 0.23
CA GLN A 31 -0.31 10.42 1.61
C GLN A 31 -0.35 8.89 1.63
N ILE A 32 -1.23 8.29 0.82
CA ILE A 32 -1.29 6.83 0.65
C ILE A 32 0.04 6.32 0.09
N SER A 33 0.62 7.02 -0.88
CA SER A 33 1.90 6.63 -1.45
C SER A 33 3.03 6.62 -0.43
N ALA A 34 3.03 7.55 0.52
CA ALA A 34 3.98 7.59 1.62
C ALA A 34 3.76 6.48 2.66
N GLN A 35 2.49 6.11 2.93
CA GLN A 35 2.18 4.99 3.82
C GLN A 35 2.54 3.63 3.22
N VAL A 36 2.34 3.47 1.91
CA VAL A 36 2.59 2.22 1.20
C VAL A 36 3.98 2.23 0.59
N ASP A 37 5.02 2.12 1.43
CA ASP A 37 6.43 1.98 1.02
C ASP A 37 6.98 3.10 0.11
N CYS A 38 6.48 4.32 0.21
CA CYS A 38 6.89 5.43 -0.67
C CYS A 38 6.75 5.06 -2.17
N ILE A 39 5.71 4.32 -2.54
CA ILE A 39 5.45 4.00 -3.95
C ILE A 39 5.19 5.29 -4.74
N ASN A 40 5.38 5.26 -6.05
CA ASN A 40 5.06 6.43 -6.86
C ASN A 40 3.55 6.70 -6.81
N GLN A 41 3.15 7.95 -6.52
CA GLN A 41 1.76 8.41 -6.52
C GLN A 41 0.99 8.00 -7.80
N GLY A 42 1.66 8.01 -8.96
CA GLY A 42 1.05 7.57 -10.21
C GLY A 42 0.53 6.13 -10.13
N ARG A 43 1.23 5.24 -9.42
CA ARG A 43 0.82 3.85 -9.21
C ARG A 43 -0.37 3.70 -8.28
N VAL A 44 -0.51 4.57 -7.28
CA VAL A 44 -1.71 4.63 -6.43
C VAL A 44 -2.92 4.94 -7.31
N SER A 45 -2.80 5.93 -8.20
CA SER A 45 -3.87 6.30 -9.13
C SER A 45 -4.23 5.16 -10.09
N GLU A 46 -3.25 4.42 -10.63
CA GLU A 46 -3.52 3.25 -11.46
C GLU A 46 -4.34 2.17 -10.74
N VAL A 47 -4.08 1.94 -9.44
CA VAL A 47 -4.82 1.00 -8.60
C VAL A 47 -6.21 1.51 -8.28
N ALA A 48 -6.33 2.80 -7.92
CA ALA A 48 -7.59 3.47 -7.62
C ALA A 48 -8.55 3.43 -8.83
N GLN A 49 -8.01 3.64 -10.04
CA GLN A 49 -8.76 3.57 -11.29
C GLN A 49 -9.05 2.13 -11.76
N GLY A 50 -8.56 1.11 -11.06
CA GLY A 50 -8.70 -0.29 -11.47
C GLY A 50 -7.89 -0.69 -12.72
N LYS A 51 -7.01 0.18 -13.23
CA LYS A 51 -6.10 -0.15 -14.35
C LYS A 51 -5.09 -1.23 -13.96
N ARG A 52 -4.79 -1.33 -12.67
CA ARG A 52 -3.78 -2.23 -12.12
C ARG A 52 -4.36 -2.98 -10.93
N PHE A 53 -4.28 -4.31 -10.98
CA PHE A 53 -4.90 -5.19 -9.99
C PHE A 53 -6.43 -4.97 -9.85
N PRO A 54 -7.21 -5.04 -10.95
CA PRO A 54 -8.68 -4.87 -10.89
C PRO A 54 -9.33 -5.92 -10.00
N ASP A 55 -8.84 -7.15 -10.08
CA ASP A 55 -9.35 -8.34 -9.39
C ASP A 55 -9.04 -8.38 -7.87
N VAL A 56 -8.19 -7.47 -7.39
CA VAL A 56 -7.82 -7.43 -5.97
C VAL A 56 -8.84 -6.61 -5.19
N SER A 57 -9.50 -7.23 -4.21
CA SER A 57 -10.37 -6.53 -3.25
C SER A 57 -9.56 -5.73 -2.24
N ALA A 58 -10.17 -4.68 -1.68
CA ALA A 58 -9.58 -3.94 -0.59
C ALA A 58 -9.42 -4.83 0.65
N SER A 59 -8.21 -4.86 1.19
CA SER A 59 -7.90 -5.61 2.41
C SER A 59 -6.96 -4.77 3.27
N GLU A 60 -7.19 -4.80 4.58
CA GLU A 60 -6.22 -4.31 5.54
C GLU A 60 -4.93 -5.12 5.36
N TYR A 61 -3.78 -4.44 5.24
CA TYR A 61 -2.49 -5.12 5.25
C TYR A 61 -2.26 -5.55 6.69
N LYS A 62 -2.58 -6.80 6.98
CA LYS A 62 -2.15 -7.41 8.23
C LYS A 62 -0.69 -7.75 8.00
N GLU A 63 0.22 -6.93 8.51
CA GLU A 63 1.48 -7.51 8.95
C GLU A 63 1.05 -8.60 9.93
N ASP A 64 1.26 -9.86 9.59
CA ASP A 64 1.33 -10.93 10.57
C ASP A 64 2.47 -10.54 11.51
N VAL A 65 2.17 -9.63 12.43
CA VAL A 65 2.96 -9.38 13.62
C VAL A 65 2.79 -10.68 14.40
N ASP A 66 3.73 -11.60 14.16
CA ASP A 66 3.98 -12.75 15.01
C ASP A 66 3.89 -12.24 16.45
N GLY A 67 2.91 -12.78 17.17
CA GLY A 67 2.39 -12.23 18.41
C GLY A 67 3.34 -12.36 19.59
N ASP A 68 4.56 -11.86 19.48
CA ASP A 68 5.46 -11.65 20.61
C ASP A 68 5.07 -10.34 21.29
N GLN A 69 3.94 -10.36 22.01
CA GLN A 69 3.76 -9.45 23.13
C GLN A 69 4.77 -9.90 24.21
N PRO A 70 5.82 -9.15 24.55
CA PRO A 70 6.53 -9.42 25.79
C PRO A 70 5.54 -9.15 26.92
N SER A 71 5.10 -10.23 27.56
CA SER A 71 4.33 -10.21 28.79
C SER A 71 5.02 -9.31 29.80
N LEU A 72 4.36 -8.22 30.20
CA LEU A 72 4.77 -7.39 31.32
C LEU A 72 4.86 -8.24 32.60
N TRP A 73 6.08 -8.45 33.10
CA TRP A 73 6.38 -8.77 34.50
C TRP A 73 7.52 -7.87 34.97
#